data_AF-A0A9P1JFF8-F1
#
_entry.id   AF-A0A9P1JFF8-F1
#
_cell.length_a   1.000
_cell.length_b   1.000
_cell.length_c   1.000
_cell.angle_alpha   90.00
_cell.angle_beta   90.00
_cell.angle_gamma   90.00
#
_symmetry.space_group_name_H-M   'P 1'
#
loop_
_entity.id
_entity.type
_entity.pdbx_description
1 polymer ?
#
loop_
_entity_poly.entity_id
_entity_poly.type
_entity_poly.pdbx_seq_one_letter_code
_entity_poly.pdbx_strand_id
1 'polypeptide(L)'
;MDIQQVKRMIGITTDKHDAYLSEVVPILIEVAADECKNTFDPKALPAGVKIFVAKAAEYNMTPSGLSGRSMGDVSYSYNTEFPQHIMKNLYPYRKAFR
;
A
#
# COMPACT_ATOMS: atom_id res chain seq x y z
N MET A 1 -12.10 4.87 4.77
CA MET A 1 -11.60 3.65 5.45
C MET A 1 -11.26 4.02 6.88
N ASP A 2 -11.57 3.17 7.87
CA ASP A 2 -11.29 3.48 9.28
C ASP A 2 -9.91 2.94 9.70
N ILE A 3 -9.17 3.68 10.52
CA ILE A 3 -7.80 3.34 10.96
C ILE A 3 -7.81 2.01 11.73
N GLN A 4 -8.86 1.78 12.52
CA GLN A 4 -9.06 0.53 13.25
C GLN A 4 -9.23 -0.68 12.33
N GLN A 5 -9.84 -0.50 11.15
CA GLN A 5 -9.94 -1.57 10.15
C GLN A 5 -8.57 -1.90 9.55
N VAL A 6 -7.76 -0.89 9.27
CA VAL A 6 -6.38 -1.07 8.75
C VAL A 6 -5.53 -1.85 9.77
N LYS A 7 -5.56 -1.46 11.06
CA LYS A 7 -4.84 -2.16 12.12
C LYS A 7 -5.21 -3.64 12.21
N ARG A 8 -6.51 -3.96 12.16
CA ARG A 8 -7.01 -5.34 12.18
C ARG A 8 -6.53 -6.15 10.98
N MET A 9 -6.41 -5.53 9.80
CA MET A 9 -5.94 -6.21 8.60
C MET A 9 -4.43 -6.49 8.62
N ILE A 10 -3.63 -5.59 9.22
CA ILE A 10 -2.17 -5.75 9.33
C ILE A 10 -1.79 -6.65 10.53
N GLY A 11 -2.70 -6.80 11.52
CA GLY A 11 -2.42 -7.55 12.74
C GLY A 11 -1.59 -6.78 13.77
N ILE A 12 -1.47 -5.46 13.61
CA ILE A 12 -0.80 -4.58 14.58
C ILE A 12 -1.77 -4.29 15.73
N THR A 13 -1.42 -4.74 16.92
CA THR A 13 -2.15 -4.48 18.17
C THR A 13 -1.60 -3.27 18.94
N THR A 14 -0.58 -2.59 18.39
CA THR A 14 0.13 -1.49 19.06
C THR A 14 -0.30 -0.13 18.50
N ASP A 15 -0.52 0.85 19.38
CA ASP A 15 -0.95 2.22 19.00
C ASP A 15 0.20 3.15 18.57
N LYS A 16 1.43 2.63 18.50
CA LYS A 16 2.64 3.42 18.15
C LYS A 16 2.61 4.00 16.74
N HIS A 17 1.84 3.40 15.83
CA HIS A 17 1.82 3.77 14.41
C HIS A 17 0.55 4.55 14.01
N ASP A 18 -0.25 5.02 14.97
CA ASP A 18 -1.54 5.66 14.69
C ASP A 18 -1.39 6.98 13.94
N ALA A 19 -0.45 7.82 14.39
CA ALA A 19 -0.15 9.08 13.73
C ALA A 19 0.30 8.85 12.28
N TYR A 20 1.20 7.87 12.08
CA TYR A 20 1.68 7.48 10.76
C TYR A 20 0.54 6.94 9.86
N LEU A 21 -0.29 6.04 10.38
CA LEU A 21 -1.42 5.49 9.63
C LEU A 21 -2.44 6.57 9.26
N SER A 22 -2.64 7.57 10.11
CA SER A 22 -3.58 8.67 9.84
C SER A 22 -3.17 9.53 8.64
N GLU A 23 -1.86 9.71 8.41
CA GLU A 23 -1.33 10.48 7.29
C GLU A 23 -1.16 9.63 6.03
N VAL A 24 -0.74 8.37 6.18
CA VAL A 24 -0.39 7.52 5.03
C VAL A 24 -1.60 6.90 4.35
N VAL A 25 -2.64 6.55 5.10
CA VAL A 25 -3.88 5.97 4.54
C VAL A 25 -4.53 6.87 3.48
N PRO A 26 -4.75 8.18 3.69
CA PRO A 26 -5.32 9.03 2.65
C PRO A 26 -4.42 9.13 1.41
N ILE A 27 -3.11 9.25 1.58
CA ILE A 27 -2.14 9.29 0.47
C ILE A 27 -2.21 7.99 -0.36
N LEU A 28 -2.29 6.82 0.29
CA LEU A 28 -2.42 5.54 -0.42
C LEU A 28 -3.74 5.40 -1.17
N ILE A 29 -4.82 6.04 -0.69
CA ILE A 29 -6.10 6.07 -1.40
C ILE A 29 -6.00 6.96 -2.66
N GLU A 30 -5.31 8.09 -2.58
CA GLU A 30 -5.03 8.96 -3.74
C GLU A 30 -4.20 8.22 -4.78
N VAL A 31 -3.11 7.54 -4.37
CA VAL A 31 -2.29 6.71 -5.27
C VAL A 31 -3.12 5.61 -5.93
N ALA A 32 -3.99 4.94 -5.18
CA ALA A 32 -4.89 3.93 -5.75
C ALA A 32 -5.90 4.54 -6.75
N ALA A 33 -6.41 5.75 -6.47
CA ALA A 33 -7.32 6.47 -7.36
C ALA A 33 -6.65 6.85 -8.68
N ASP A 34 -5.41 7.35 -8.62
CA ASP A 34 -4.59 7.71 -9.77
C ASP A 34 -4.28 6.49 -10.65
N GLU A 35 -3.85 5.39 -10.02
CA GLU A 35 -3.56 4.13 -10.71
C GLU A 35 -4.79 3.54 -11.40
N CYS A 36 -5.94 3.59 -10.72
CA CYS A 36 -7.19 3.10 -11.29
C CYS A 36 -7.85 4.08 -12.28
N LYS A 37 -7.35 5.34 -12.34
CA LYS A 37 -7.97 6.47 -13.07
C LYS A 37 -9.46 6.61 -12.73
N ASN A 38 -9.79 6.42 -11.45
CA ASN A 38 -11.15 6.41 -10.98
C ASN A 38 -11.25 7.17 -9.66
N THR A 39 -12.36 7.86 -9.45
CA THR A 39 -12.66 8.51 -8.17
C THR A 39 -13.29 7.49 -7.25
N PHE A 40 -12.58 7.10 -6.19
CA PHE A 40 -13.15 6.25 -5.16
C PHE A 40 -13.85 7.10 -4.09
N ASP A 41 -15.09 6.74 -3.75
CA ASP A 41 -15.75 7.31 -2.58
C ASP A 41 -15.07 6.75 -1.30
N PRO A 42 -14.54 7.60 -0.41
CA PRO A 42 -13.92 7.17 0.85
C PRO A 42 -14.84 6.35 1.76
N LYS A 43 -16.18 6.45 1.58
CA LYS A 43 -17.18 5.68 2.32
C LYS A 43 -17.44 4.29 1.72
N ALA A 44 -17.25 4.12 0.41
CA ALA A 44 -17.59 2.90 -0.32
C ALA A 44 -16.39 2.32 -1.08
N LEU A 45 -15.25 2.17 -0.40
CA LEU A 45 -14.05 1.59 -1.01
C LEU A 45 -14.25 0.11 -1.37
N PRO A 46 -13.89 -0.31 -2.60
CA PRO A 46 -13.90 -1.72 -2.99
C PRO A 46 -12.97 -2.57 -2.12
N ALA A 47 -13.30 -3.84 -1.95
CA ALA A 47 -12.52 -4.75 -1.11
C ALA A 47 -11.05 -4.87 -1.55
N GLY A 48 -10.76 -4.89 -2.85
CA GLY A 48 -9.37 -4.97 -3.33
C GLY A 48 -8.54 -3.71 -3.04
N VAL A 49 -9.15 -2.53 -3.04
CA VAL A 49 -8.50 -1.28 -2.64
C VAL A 49 -8.17 -1.28 -1.15
N LYS A 50 -9.06 -1.84 -0.31
CA LYS A 50 -8.80 -2.00 1.13
C LYS A 50 -7.61 -2.91 1.40
N ILE A 51 -7.51 -4.02 0.67
CA ILE A 51 -6.38 -4.97 0.77
C ILE A 51 -5.07 -4.33 0.27
N PHE A 52 -5.15 -3.53 -0.80
CA PHE A 52 -4.01 -2.76 -1.30
C PHE A 52 -3.47 -1.80 -0.23
N VAL A 53 -4.34 -0.97 0.34
CA VAL A 53 -3.95 0.02 1.37
C VAL A 53 -3.33 -0.66 2.59
N ALA A 54 -3.91 -1.76 3.06
CA ALA A 54 -3.38 -2.50 4.21
C ALA A 54 -1.97 -3.05 3.94
N LYS A 55 -1.76 -3.71 2.79
CA LYS A 55 -0.45 -4.28 2.41
C LYS A 55 0.60 -3.22 2.09
N ALA A 56 0.19 -2.10 1.48
CA ALA A 56 1.09 -0.99 1.19
C ALA A 56 1.54 -0.28 2.48
N ALA A 57 0.63 -0.11 3.45
CA ALA A 57 0.98 0.43 4.77
C ALA A 57 1.92 -0.51 5.54
N GLU A 58 1.68 -1.83 5.52
CA GLU A 58 2.58 -2.83 6.09
C GLU A 58 3.98 -2.78 5.47
N TYR A 59 4.06 -2.72 4.14
CA TYR A 59 5.32 -2.64 3.40
C TYR A 59 6.12 -1.39 3.77
N ASN A 60 5.45 -0.23 3.89
CA ASN A 60 6.12 1.02 4.25
C ASN A 60 6.57 1.06 5.73
N MET A 61 5.91 0.31 6.62
CA MET A 61 6.34 0.17 8.01
C MET A 61 7.56 -0.74 8.16
N THR A 62 7.72 -1.73 7.28
CA THR A 62 8.92 -2.57 7.28
C THR A 62 10.12 -1.78 6.76
N PRO A 63 11.23 -1.65 7.51
CA PRO A 63 12.41 -0.95 7.04
C PRO A 63 12.97 -1.68 5.81
N SER A 64 12.76 -1.11 4.63
CA SER A 64 13.06 -1.71 3.32
C SER A 64 14.57 -1.84 3.02
N GLY A 65 15.43 -1.73 4.03
CA GLY A 65 16.87 -1.48 3.91
C GLY A 65 17.80 -2.70 3.88
N LEU A 66 17.29 -3.93 3.76
CA LEU A 66 18.13 -5.15 3.73
C LEU A 66 17.61 -6.19 2.73
N SER A 67 17.28 -5.78 1.50
CA SER A 67 17.09 -6.76 0.42
C SER A 67 18.46 -7.18 -0.16
N GLY A 68 19.10 -8.13 0.53
CA GLY A 68 20.14 -9.00 -0.04
C GLY A 68 21.56 -8.40 -0.15
N ARG A 69 22.45 -8.78 0.76
CA ARG A 69 23.90 -8.71 0.51
C ARG A 69 24.30 -9.86 -0.42
N SER A 70 24.58 -9.59 -1.69
CA SER A 70 25.42 -10.48 -2.52
C SER A 70 26.73 -9.76 -2.83
N MET A 71 27.80 -10.32 -2.28
CA MET A 71 29.19 -9.88 -2.40
C MET A 71 29.66 -10.15 -3.84
N GLY A 72 29.54 -9.20 -4.76
CA GLY A 72 30.10 -9.38 -6.11
C GLY A 72 29.92 -8.25 -7.11
N ASP A 73 28.73 -7.65 -7.21
CA ASP A 73 28.47 -6.56 -8.16
C ASP A 73 27.35 -5.66 -7.61
N VAL A 74 27.73 -4.50 -7.08
CA VAL A 74 26.88 -3.67 -6.22
C VAL A 74 25.92 -2.85 -7.06
N SER A 75 24.81 -3.46 -7.48
CA SER A 75 23.64 -2.75 -7.99
C SER A 75 22.68 -2.50 -6.82
N TYR A 76 22.65 -1.26 -6.32
CA TYR A 76 21.65 -0.83 -5.35
C TYR A 76 20.31 -0.65 -6.07
N SER A 77 19.45 -1.66 -6.03
CA SER A 77 18.05 -1.50 -6.41
C SER A 77 17.30 -0.93 -5.21
N TYR A 78 17.18 0.40 -5.14
CA TYR A 78 16.24 1.01 -4.21
C TYR A 78 14.83 0.69 -4.73
N ASN A 79 14.11 -0.19 -4.02
CA ASN A 79 12.71 -0.48 -4.33
C ASN A 79 11.85 0.74 -4.02
N THR A 80 11.77 1.67 -4.97
CA THR A 80 10.81 2.78 -4.97
C THR A 80 9.42 2.31 -5.42
N GLU A 81 9.33 1.11 -5.97
CA GLU A 81 8.11 0.51 -6.49
C GLU A 81 7.50 -0.46 -5.47
N PHE A 82 6.18 -0.38 -5.28
CA PHE A 82 5.46 -1.42 -4.55
C PHE A 82 5.55 -2.74 -5.34
N PRO A 83 5.75 -3.87 -4.66
CA PRO A 83 5.87 -5.14 -5.35
C PRO A 83 4.60 -5.49 -6.12
N GLN A 84 4.76 -6.08 -7.31
CA GLN A 84 3.68 -6.31 -8.28
C GLN A 84 2.47 -7.08 -7.72
N HIS A 85 2.67 -7.92 -6.70
CA HIS A 85 1.58 -8.68 -6.07
C HIS A 85 0.62 -7.78 -5.27
N ILE A 86 1.07 -6.62 -4.78
CA ILE A 86 0.22 -5.62 -4.13
C ILE A 86 -0.57 -4.87 -5.22
N MET A 87 0.12 -4.44 -6.28
CA MET A 87 -0.48 -3.73 -7.41
C MET A 87 -1.52 -4.54 -8.18
N LYS A 88 -1.38 -5.86 -8.27
CA LYS A 88 -2.38 -6.77 -8.89
C LYS A 88 -3.78 -6.64 -8.28
N ASN A 89 -3.90 -6.23 -7.00
CA ASN A 89 -5.21 -6.03 -6.37
C ASN A 89 -5.99 -4.83 -6.94
N LEU A 90 -5.28 -3.89 -7.58
CA LEU A 90 -5.87 -2.70 -8.21
C LEU A 90 -6.27 -2.94 -9.67
N TYR A 91 -5.70 -3.96 -10.32
CA TYR A 91 -5.92 -4.24 -11.75
C TYR A 91 -7.39 -4.43 -12.14
N PRO A 92 -8.26 -5.09 -11.34
CA PRO A 92 -9.68 -5.22 -11.68
C PRO A 92 -10.44 -3.90 -11.72
N TYR A 93 -9.96 -2.89 -10.98
CA TYR A 93 -10.61 -1.58 -10.85
C TYR A 93 -10.00 -0.54 -11.77
N ARG A 94 -8.88 -0.87 -12.42
CA ARG A 94 -8.23 -0.01 -13.39
C ARG A 94 -9.15 0.14 -14.58
N LYS A 95 -9.56 1.38 -14.87
CA LYS A 95 -10.32 1.68 -16.09
C LYS A 95 -9.42 1.33 -17.26
N ALA A 96 -9.71 0.20 -17.92
CA ALA A 96 -9.04 -0.14 -19.16
C ALA A 96 -9.21 1.04 -20.11
N PHE A 97 -8.12 1.48 -20.74
CA PHE A 97 -8.21 2.33 -21.92
C PHE A 97 -9.02 1.53 -22.95
N ARG A 98 -10.31 1.82 -23.04
CA ARG A 98 -11.16 1.42 -24.15
C ARG A 98 -11.40 2.64 -25.01
#